data_AF-A0A0M4CSR5-F1
#
_entry.id   AF-A0A0M4CSR5-F1
#
_cell.length_a   1.000
_cell.length_b   1.000
_cell.length_c   1.000
_cell.angle_alpha   90.00
_cell.angle_beta   90.00
_cell.angle_gamma   90.00
#
_symmetry.space_group_name_H-M   'P 1'
#
loop_
_entity.id
_entity.type
_entity.pdbx_description
1 polymer ?
#
loop_
_entity_poly.entity_id
_entity_poly.type
_entity_poly.pdbx_seq_one_letter_code
_entity_poly.pdbx_strand_id
1 'polypeptide(L)'
;MATGWSGVNPAAWADNAEKRMTALLRNSVQKLAEAAAAEVPVKSGNLAKSVVVDDKPPKRGEPDQKHEPEDFQLGVTKLVPGGEAYVGWQAIYSARVNYGFVGEDSLGRTYNQSGNGFAERVAAKWPAIVKEQAAKMGGR
;
A
#
# COMPACT_ATOMS: atom_id res chain seq x y z
N MET A 1 52.17 -17.23 -6.38
CA MET A 1 51.44 -16.52 -5.31
C MET A 1 50.17 -15.98 -5.93
N ALA A 2 49.01 -16.57 -5.61
CA ALA A 2 47.74 -16.08 -6.14
C ALA A 2 47.46 -14.72 -5.52
N THR A 3 47.39 -13.68 -6.35
CA THR A 3 46.94 -12.35 -5.96
C THR A 3 45.47 -12.47 -5.57
N GLY A 4 45.21 -12.65 -4.27
CA GLY A 4 43.87 -12.69 -3.71
C GLY A 4 43.13 -11.40 -4.04
N TRP A 5 41.91 -11.54 -4.55
CA TRP A 5 41.05 -10.40 -4.87
C TRP A 5 40.85 -9.51 -3.63
N SER A 6 41.14 -8.21 -3.77
CA SER A 6 41.05 -7.20 -2.71
C SER A 6 39.76 -6.38 -2.73
N GLY A 7 38.75 -6.79 -3.51
CA GLY A 7 37.46 -6.11 -3.60
C GLY A 7 36.43 -6.63 -2.60
N VAL A 8 35.24 -6.03 -2.62
CA VAL A 8 34.12 -6.46 -1.77
C VAL A 8 33.72 -7.89 -2.15
N ASN A 9 33.67 -8.79 -1.17
CA ASN A 9 33.15 -10.15 -1.37
C ASN A 9 31.75 -10.05 -2.04
N PRO A 10 31.53 -10.63 -3.25
CA PRO A 10 30.38 -10.32 -4.07
C PRO A 10 29.14 -11.02 -3.53
N ALA A 11 29.30 -12.17 -2.88
CA ALA A 11 28.22 -12.85 -2.18
C ALA A 11 27.77 -12.01 -0.98
N ALA A 12 28.72 -11.53 -0.16
CA ALA A 12 28.40 -10.66 0.97
C ALA A 12 27.77 -9.32 0.53
N TRP A 13 28.19 -8.79 -0.62
CA TRP A 13 27.57 -7.62 -1.22
C TRP A 13 26.14 -7.92 -1.69
N ALA A 14 25.93 -9.02 -2.40
CA ALA A 14 24.62 -9.42 -2.92
C ALA A 14 23.61 -9.64 -1.78
N ASP A 15 24.01 -10.38 -0.73
CA ASP A 15 23.17 -10.61 0.46
C ASP A 15 22.75 -9.29 1.12
N ASN A 16 23.68 -8.33 1.21
CA ASN A 16 23.39 -7.02 1.78
C ASN A 16 22.47 -6.18 0.88
N ALA A 17 22.64 -6.27 -0.45
CA ALA A 17 21.78 -5.60 -1.41
C ALA A 17 20.34 -6.13 -1.34
N GLU A 18 20.15 -7.45 -1.28
CA GLU A 18 18.85 -8.09 -1.17
C GLU A 18 18.12 -7.70 0.12
N LYS A 19 18.83 -7.73 1.27
CA LYS A 19 18.27 -7.28 2.56
C LYS A 19 17.82 -5.82 2.51
N ARG A 20 18.62 -4.94 1.89
CA ARG A 20 18.28 -3.53 1.73
C ARG A 20 17.08 -3.32 0.81
N MET A 21 17.03 -4.02 -0.32
CA MET A 21 15.88 -3.94 -1.24
C MET A 21 14.58 -4.43 -0.58
N THR A 22 14.66 -5.53 0.16
CA THR A 22 13.51 -6.08 0.90
C THR A 22 13.02 -5.11 1.96
N ALA A 23 13.93 -4.53 2.76
CA ALA A 23 13.56 -3.54 3.76
C ALA A 23 12.99 -2.26 3.12
N LEU A 24 13.58 -1.78 2.02
CA LEU A 24 13.07 -0.61 1.30
C LEU A 24 11.65 -0.85 0.78
N LEU A 25 11.39 -2.00 0.14
CA LEU A 25 10.06 -2.39 -0.33
C LEU A 25 9.06 -2.39 0.81
N ARG A 26 9.35 -3.14 1.88
CA ARG A 26 8.43 -3.33 3.00
C ARG A 26 8.12 -2.03 3.72
N ASN A 27 9.13 -1.23 4.01
CA ASN A 27 8.94 0.09 4.65
C ASN A 27 8.14 1.04 3.77
N SER A 28 8.38 1.03 2.45
CA SER A 28 7.66 1.90 1.52
C SER A 28 6.20 1.51 1.39
N VAL A 29 5.90 0.20 1.29
CA VAL A 29 4.53 -0.29 1.19
C VAL A 29 3.76 -0.06 2.50
N GLN A 30 4.39 -0.30 3.66
CA GLN A 30 3.80 0.05 4.95
C GLN A 30 3.42 1.53 5.00
N LYS A 31 4.32 2.42 4.54
CA LYS A 31 4.06 3.86 4.53
C LYS A 31 2.95 4.26 3.54
N LEU A 32 2.86 3.57 2.41
CA LEU A 32 1.76 3.77 1.46
C LEU A 32 0.41 3.34 2.05
N ALA A 33 0.37 2.24 2.81
CA ALA A 33 -0.84 1.77 3.48
C ALA A 33 -1.30 2.73 4.60
N GLU A 34 -0.36 3.29 5.38
CA GLU A 34 -0.66 4.36 6.33
C GLU A 34 -1.27 5.59 5.62
N ALA A 35 -0.68 5.99 4.49
CA ALA A 35 -1.21 7.09 3.69
C ALA A 35 -2.61 6.77 3.12
N ALA A 36 -2.84 5.52 2.71
CA ALA A 36 -4.13 5.04 2.23
C ALA A 36 -5.21 5.15 3.31
N ALA A 37 -4.90 4.78 4.55
CA ALA A 37 -5.83 4.89 5.67
C ALA A 37 -6.11 6.36 6.06
N ALA A 38 -5.15 7.26 5.85
CA ALA A 38 -5.27 8.68 6.20
C ALA A 38 -5.98 9.55 5.14
N GLU A 39 -5.92 9.16 3.86
CA GLU A 39 -6.45 9.96 2.73
C GLU A 39 -7.96 9.81 2.50
N VAL A 40 -8.60 8.86 3.19
CA VAL A 40 -10.05 8.66 3.06
C VAL A 40 -10.82 9.74 3.84
N PRO A 41 -12.08 10.03 3.47
CA PRO A 41 -12.89 11.02 4.19
C PRO A 41 -13.03 10.70 5.69
N VAL A 42 -12.84 11.71 6.55
CA VAL A 42 -12.80 11.58 8.03
C VAL A 42 -14.05 10.93 8.64
N LYS A 43 -15.22 11.03 7.98
CA LYS A 43 -16.47 10.38 8.43
C LYS A 43 -16.51 8.87 8.18
N SER A 44 -15.59 8.31 7.39
CA SER A 44 -15.60 6.90 7.00
C SER A 44 -14.57 6.08 7.77
N GLY A 45 -14.63 6.10 9.11
CA GLY A 45 -13.72 5.31 9.94
C GLY A 45 -13.64 3.83 9.52
N ASN A 46 -14.76 3.24 9.07
CA ASN A 46 -14.76 1.88 8.54
C ASN A 46 -14.00 1.74 7.20
N LEU A 47 -14.03 2.75 6.33
CA LEU A 47 -13.26 2.75 5.09
C LEU A 47 -11.76 2.85 5.39
N ALA A 48 -11.35 3.72 6.32
CA ALA A 48 -9.95 3.83 6.74
C ALA A 48 -9.43 2.50 7.30
N LYS A 49 -10.25 1.82 8.10
CA LYS A 49 -9.96 0.51 8.68
C LYS A 49 -9.97 -0.64 7.67
N SER A 50 -10.58 -0.45 6.50
CA SER A 50 -10.66 -1.50 5.46
C SER A 50 -9.42 -1.57 4.56
N VAL A 51 -8.41 -0.74 4.81
CA VAL A 51 -7.15 -0.80 4.08
C VAL A 51 -6.45 -2.11 4.40
N VAL A 52 -5.97 -2.79 3.37
CA VAL A 52 -5.19 -4.01 3.50
C VAL A 52 -3.96 -3.98 2.61
N VAL A 53 -2.95 -4.76 3.01
CA VAL A 53 -1.75 -5.02 2.21
C VAL A 53 -1.68 -6.51 1.89
N ASP A 54 -1.43 -6.88 0.64
CA ASP A 54 -1.22 -8.28 0.27
C ASP A 54 -0.33 -8.43 -0.98
N ASP A 55 0.13 -9.65 -1.23
CA ASP A 55 0.85 -10.05 -2.46
C ASP A 55 -0.11 -10.40 -3.62
N LYS A 56 -1.42 -10.23 -3.39
CA LYS A 56 -2.52 -10.52 -4.32
C LYS A 56 -3.54 -9.39 -4.29
N PRO A 57 -4.35 -9.23 -5.36
CA PRO A 57 -5.44 -8.27 -5.37
C PRO A 57 -6.36 -8.41 -4.14
N PRO A 58 -6.59 -7.33 -3.37
CA PRO A 58 -7.48 -7.35 -2.22
C PRO A 58 -8.89 -7.77 -2.63
N LYS A 59 -9.49 -8.66 -1.85
CA LYS A 59 -10.88 -9.05 -2.05
C LYS A 59 -11.81 -7.95 -1.53
N ARG A 60 -12.90 -7.75 -2.26
CA ARG A 60 -14.02 -6.94 -1.80
C ARG A 60 -14.72 -7.66 -0.65
N GLY A 61 -15.01 -6.92 0.42
CA GLY A 61 -15.79 -7.38 1.56
C GLY A 61 -17.30 -7.36 1.30
N GLU A 62 -18.05 -7.78 2.32
CA GLU A 62 -19.50 -7.89 2.28
C GLU A 62 -20.22 -6.55 2.57
N PRO A 63 -21.51 -6.42 2.20
CA PRO A 63 -22.36 -5.34 2.69
C PRO A 63 -22.33 -5.25 4.22
N ASP A 64 -22.27 -4.02 4.74
CA ASP A 64 -22.25 -3.72 6.18
C ASP A 64 -21.10 -4.36 6.98
N GLN A 65 -20.10 -4.93 6.31
CA GLN A 65 -18.91 -5.48 6.97
C GLN A 65 -18.18 -4.37 7.75
N LYS A 66 -18.00 -4.62 9.04
CA LYS A 66 -17.14 -3.80 9.90
C LYS A 66 -15.71 -4.30 9.77
N HIS A 67 -14.80 -3.39 9.44
CA HIS A 67 -13.38 -3.66 9.41
C HIS A 67 -12.74 -3.13 10.69
N GLU A 68 -11.75 -3.85 11.19
CA GLU A 68 -10.87 -3.35 12.23
C GLU A 68 -9.58 -2.82 11.61
N PRO A 69 -8.93 -1.82 12.22
CA PRO A 69 -7.65 -1.33 11.72
C PRO A 69 -6.67 -2.51 11.63
N GLU A 70 -6.18 -2.79 10.43
CA GLU A 70 -5.20 -3.86 10.23
C GLU A 70 -3.81 -3.42 10.68
N ASP A 71 -3.08 -4.30 11.36
CA ASP A 71 -1.63 -4.21 11.39
C ASP A 71 -1.09 -4.74 10.06
N PHE A 72 -0.66 -3.82 9.19
CA PHE A 72 -0.17 -4.14 7.85
C PHE A 72 1.03 -5.10 7.85
N GLN A 73 1.69 -5.35 8.99
CA GLN A 73 2.84 -6.26 9.08
C GLN A 73 2.58 -7.64 8.48
N LEU A 74 1.39 -8.21 8.67
CA LEU A 74 1.07 -9.55 8.12
C LEU A 74 1.07 -9.57 6.59
N GLY A 75 0.60 -8.50 5.95
CA GLY A 75 0.68 -8.34 4.49
C GLY A 75 2.10 -8.03 4.03
N VAL A 76 2.74 -7.07 4.68
CA VAL A 76 4.08 -6.57 4.33
C VAL A 76 5.16 -7.65 4.39
N THR A 77 5.06 -8.58 5.35
CA THR A 77 6.04 -9.67 5.50
C THR A 77 6.03 -10.68 4.35
N LYS A 78 4.92 -10.78 3.59
CA LYS A 78 4.84 -11.65 2.40
C LYS A 78 5.53 -11.05 1.18
N LEU A 79 5.78 -9.74 1.19
CA LEU A 79 6.31 -9.02 0.04
C LEU A 79 7.80 -9.33 -0.18
N VAL A 80 8.14 -9.50 -1.46
CA VAL A 80 9.50 -9.78 -1.95
C VAL A 80 9.86 -8.83 -3.09
N PRO A 81 11.13 -8.40 -3.22
CA PRO A 81 11.56 -7.61 -4.37
C PRO A 81 11.28 -8.32 -5.70
N GLY A 82 10.78 -7.57 -6.69
CA GLY A 82 10.38 -8.11 -7.99
C GLY A 82 8.99 -8.75 -8.04
N GLY A 83 8.34 -8.93 -6.89
CA GLY A 83 6.92 -9.32 -6.81
C GLY A 83 5.97 -8.12 -6.91
N GLU A 84 4.68 -8.43 -6.95
CA GLU A 84 3.61 -7.42 -6.85
C GLU A 84 3.27 -7.14 -5.40
N ALA A 85 2.92 -5.88 -5.11
CA ALA A 85 2.42 -5.46 -3.82
C ALA A 85 1.12 -4.69 -4.03
N TYR A 86 0.09 -5.07 -3.29
CA TYR A 86 -1.21 -4.43 -3.36
C TYR A 86 -1.49 -3.69 -2.06
N VAL A 87 -1.93 -2.44 -2.19
CA VAL A 87 -2.53 -1.64 -1.12
C VAL A 87 -3.91 -1.23 -1.60
N GLY A 88 -4.95 -1.61 -0.88
CA GLY A 88 -6.32 -1.33 -1.33
C GLY A 88 -7.35 -1.39 -0.20
N TRP A 89 -8.60 -1.11 -0.55
CA TRP A 89 -9.70 -1.03 0.41
C TRP A 89 -10.69 -2.17 0.18
N GLN A 90 -10.99 -2.92 1.23
CA GLN A 90 -11.95 -4.02 1.17
C GLN A 90 -13.40 -3.56 1.27
N ALA A 91 -13.68 -2.39 1.85
CA ALA A 91 -15.05 -1.91 2.01
C ALA A 91 -15.78 -1.87 0.66
N ILE A 92 -16.95 -2.51 0.56
CA ILE A 92 -17.72 -2.68 -0.69
C ILE A 92 -18.02 -1.37 -1.41
N TYR A 93 -18.16 -0.27 -0.66
CA TYR A 93 -18.48 1.05 -1.17
C TYR A 93 -17.24 1.91 -1.49
N SER A 94 -16.02 1.39 -1.35
CA SER A 94 -14.78 2.14 -1.53
C SER A 94 -14.68 2.78 -2.92
N ALA A 95 -14.97 2.01 -3.97
CA ALA A 95 -14.97 2.49 -5.36
C ALA A 95 -16.01 3.60 -5.58
N ARG A 96 -17.20 3.48 -5.00
CA ARG A 96 -18.25 4.50 -5.07
C ARG A 96 -17.80 5.82 -4.44
N VAL A 97 -17.14 5.73 -3.28
CA VAL A 97 -16.60 6.92 -2.61
C VAL A 97 -15.43 7.52 -3.38
N ASN A 98 -14.58 6.69 -3.99
CA ASN A 98 -13.42 7.15 -4.75
C ASN A 98 -13.80 7.84 -6.06
N TYR A 99 -14.58 7.15 -6.90
CA TYR A 99 -14.91 7.60 -8.25
C TYR A 99 -16.19 8.43 -8.33
N GLY A 100 -17.00 8.42 -7.27
CA GLY A 100 -18.32 9.03 -7.26
C GLY A 100 -19.36 8.09 -7.85
N PHE A 101 -20.62 8.52 -7.77
CA PHE A 101 -21.75 7.78 -8.31
C PHE A 101 -22.92 8.70 -8.60
N VAL A 102 -23.44 8.55 -9.81
CA VAL A 102 -24.67 9.16 -10.26
C VAL A 102 -25.61 8.02 -10.62
N GLY A 103 -26.71 7.89 -9.91
CA GLY A 103 -27.66 6.80 -10.14
C GLY A 103 -28.64 6.59 -8.99
N GLU A 104 -29.59 5.70 -9.21
CA GLU A 104 -30.58 5.28 -8.22
C GLU A 104 -30.14 3.93 -7.62
N ASP A 105 -30.22 3.78 -6.30
CA ASP A 105 -29.95 2.48 -5.67
C ASP A 105 -31.17 1.55 -5.71
N SER A 106 -31.01 0.31 -5.24
CA SER A 106 -32.09 -0.69 -5.18
C SER A 106 -33.26 -0.31 -4.25
N LEU A 107 -33.13 0.79 -3.49
CA LEU A 107 -34.16 1.33 -2.61
C LEU A 107 -34.81 2.60 -3.19
N GLY A 108 -34.51 2.97 -4.45
CA GLY A 108 -35.09 4.14 -5.11
C GLY A 108 -34.44 5.48 -4.73
N ARG A 109 -33.30 5.45 -4.04
CA ARG A 109 -32.60 6.68 -3.62
C ARG A 109 -31.68 7.15 -4.73
N THR A 110 -31.88 8.39 -5.18
CA THR A 110 -31.01 9.04 -6.17
C THR A 110 -29.77 9.63 -5.50
N TYR A 111 -28.61 9.27 -6.04
CA TYR A 111 -27.32 9.78 -5.62
C TYR A 111 -26.72 10.62 -6.74
N ASN A 112 -26.17 11.77 -6.35
CA ASN A 112 -25.25 12.57 -7.16
C ASN A 112 -24.02 12.87 -6.30
N GLN A 113 -23.16 11.86 -6.14
CA GLN A 113 -21.97 11.95 -5.31
C GLN A 113 -20.74 12.15 -6.21
N SER A 114 -20.00 13.24 -6.00
CA SER A 114 -18.69 13.43 -6.62
C SER A 114 -17.65 12.48 -6.03
N GLY A 115 -16.73 12.00 -6.87
CA GLY A 115 -15.61 11.17 -6.43
C GLY A 115 -14.64 11.93 -5.52
N ASN A 116 -14.13 11.22 -4.50
CA ASN A 116 -13.12 11.77 -3.60
C ASN A 116 -11.70 11.63 -4.15
N GLY A 117 -11.42 10.74 -5.10
CA GLY A 117 -10.10 10.57 -5.73
C GLY A 117 -8.95 10.27 -4.78
N PHE A 118 -9.22 9.60 -3.65
CA PHE A 118 -8.20 9.31 -2.64
C PHE A 118 -7.23 8.23 -3.10
N ALA A 119 -7.67 7.26 -3.92
CA ALA A 119 -6.79 6.20 -4.41
C ALA A 119 -5.69 6.76 -5.31
N GLU A 120 -6.05 7.69 -6.20
CA GLU A 120 -5.14 8.38 -7.11
C GLU A 120 -4.15 9.26 -6.34
N ARG A 121 -4.63 9.99 -5.33
CA ARG A 121 -3.75 10.79 -4.45
C ARG A 121 -2.76 9.93 -3.69
N VAL A 122 -3.18 8.79 -3.18
CA VAL A 122 -2.31 7.84 -2.48
C VAL A 122 -1.27 7.28 -3.45
N ALA A 123 -1.69 6.84 -4.64
CA ALA A 123 -0.77 6.33 -5.67
C ALA A 123 0.27 7.38 -6.08
N ALA A 124 -0.13 8.65 -6.20
CA ALA A 124 0.77 9.75 -6.54
C ALA A 124 1.87 9.99 -5.47
N LYS A 125 1.68 9.55 -4.22
CA LYS A 125 2.70 9.66 -3.16
C LYS A 125 3.82 8.64 -3.29
N TRP A 126 3.65 7.59 -4.09
CA TRP A 126 4.59 6.47 -4.15
C TRP A 126 6.04 6.87 -4.42
N PRO A 127 6.38 7.70 -5.44
CA PRO A 127 7.77 8.08 -5.70
C PRO A 127 8.40 8.84 -4.52
N ALA A 128 7.62 9.70 -3.86
CA ALA A 128 8.09 10.47 -2.70
C ALA A 128 8.33 9.56 -1.49
N ILE A 129 7.45 8.59 -1.23
CA ILE A 129 7.58 7.61 -0.16
C ILE A 129 8.84 6.75 -0.36
N VAL A 130 9.05 6.22 -1.57
CA VAL A 130 10.24 5.40 -1.87
C VAL A 130 11.51 6.22 -1.67
N LYS A 131 11.54 7.47 -2.15
CA LYS A 131 12.67 8.38 -1.95
C LYS A 131 12.95 8.63 -0.46
N GLU A 132 11.90 8.89 0.33
CA GLU A 132 12.01 9.11 1.77
C GLU A 132 12.59 7.88 2.48
N GLN A 133 12.07 6.67 2.18
CA GLN A 133 12.56 5.45 2.82
C GLN A 133 14.00 5.12 2.39
N ALA A 134 14.35 5.34 1.11
CA ALA A 134 15.72 5.15 0.62
C ALA A 134 16.72 6.08 1.34
N ALA A 135 16.35 7.35 1.54
CA ALA A 135 17.18 8.31 2.26
C ALA A 135 17.41 7.89 3.73
N LYS A 136 16.38 7.38 4.41
CA LYS A 136 16.52 6.86 5.79
C LYS A 136 17.48 5.68 5.90
N MET A 137 17.63 4.89 4.83
CA MET A 137 18.53 3.74 4.77
C MET A 137 19.97 4.11 4.36
N GLY A 138 20.26 5.40 4.19
CA GLY A 138 21.58 5.88 3.78
C GLY A 138 21.82 5.85 2.26
N GLY A 139 20.76 5.69 1.45
CA GLY A 139 20.82 5.98 0.02
C GLY A 139 20.93 7.49 -0.17
N ARG A 140 22.14 7.99 -0.43
CA ARG A 140 22.38 9.38 -0.86
C ARG A 140 22.27 9.49 -2.37
#